data_AF-A0A9E1UHQ5-F1
#
_entry.id   AF-A0A9E1UHQ5-F1
#
_cell.length_a   1.000
_cell.length_b   1.000
_cell.length_c   1.000
_cell.angle_alpha   90.00
_cell.angle_beta   90.00
_cell.angle_gamma   90.00
#
_symmetry.space_group_name_H-M   'P 1'
#
loop_
_entity.id
_entity.type
_entity.pdbx_description
1 polymer ?
#
loop_
_entity_poly.entity_id
_entity_poly.type
_entity_poly.pdbx_seq_one_letter_code
_entity_poly.pdbx_strand_id
1 'polypeptide(L)' 'KEASIRFDTPLAAYNVSGEYSMIAAAGQAGWIDRERAMMEVLTSIKRAGADLIITYSAIEAAEFISRG' A
#
# COMPACT_ATOMS: atom_id res chain seq x y z
N LYS A 1 -3.33 12.79 4.22
CA LYS A 1 -3.24 14.08 3.52
C LYS A 1 -3.30 15.29 4.44
N GLU A 2 -4.27 15.41 5.36
CA GLU A 2 -4.29 16.55 6.29
C GLU A 2 -3.03 16.64 7.15
N ALA A 3 -2.61 15.51 7.74
CA ALA A 3 -1.38 15.44 8.53
C ALA A 3 -0.13 15.86 7.72
N SER A 4 0.00 15.42 6.47
CA SER A 4 1.15 15.75 5.61
C SER A 4 1.17 17.22 5.17
N ILE A 5 0.06 17.95 5.29
CA ILE A 5 0.01 19.40 5.02
C ILE A 5 0.29 20.20 6.30
N ARG A 6 -0.11 19.66 7.45
CA ARG A 6 -0.08 20.38 8.73
C ARG A 6 1.26 20.26 9.48
N PHE A 7 2.00 19.19 9.24
CA PHE A 7 3.23 18.88 9.97
C PHE A 7 4.40 18.69 9.00
N ASP A 8 5.54 19.31 9.32
CA ASP A 8 6.78 19.25 8.52
C ASP A 8 7.75 18.18 9.07
N THR A 9 7.22 16.99 9.34
CA THR A 9 7.97 15.86 9.91
C THR A 9 7.69 14.59 9.13
N PRO A 10 8.63 13.62 9.05
CA PRO A 10 8.40 12.37 8.33
C PRO A 10 7.12 11.67 8.78
N LEU A 11 6.27 11.31 7.81
CA LEU A 11 5.00 10.64 8.08
C LEU A 11 5.06 9.16 7.69
N ALA A 12 4.75 8.27 8.63
CA ALA A 12 4.54 6.86 8.35
C ALA A 12 3.04 6.54 8.30
N ALA A 13 2.64 5.68 7.37
CA ALA A 13 1.29 5.11 7.31
C ALA A 13 1.36 3.58 7.38
N TYR A 14 0.45 2.95 8.12
CA TYR A 14 0.34 1.50 8.20
C TYR A 14 -0.85 1.02 7.36
N ASN A 15 -0.57 0.29 6.28
CA ASN A 15 -1.57 -0.52 5.59
C ASN A 15 -1.82 -1.80 6.41
N VAL A 16 -2.91 -1.78 7.18
CA VAL A 16 -3.17 -2.73 8.27
C VAL A 16 -3.57 -4.11 7.76
N SER A 17 -3.55 -5.09 8.67
CA SER A 17 -3.80 -6.51 8.35
C SER A 17 -5.15 -6.76 7.67
N GLY A 18 -6.20 -6.04 8.06
CA GLY A 18 -7.52 -6.16 7.43
C GLY A 18 -7.53 -5.71 5.97
N GLU A 19 -6.81 -4.64 5.65
CA GLU A 19 -6.69 -4.13 4.27
C GLU A 19 -5.91 -5.11 3.40
N TYR A 20 -4.80 -5.65 3.91
CA TYR A 20 -4.05 -6.72 3.25
C TYR A 20 -4.91 -7.95 2.98
N SER A 21 -5.59 -8.47 4.02
CA SER A 21 -6.43 -9.67 3.92
C SER A 21 -7.58 -9.48 2.94
N MET A 22 -8.15 -8.28 2.85
CA MET A 22 -9.21 -7.95 1.89
C MET A 22 -8.73 -8.06 0.43
N ILE A 23 -7.57 -7.49 0.11
CA ILE A 23 -6.98 -7.60 -1.25
C ILE A 23 -6.59 -9.06 -1.54
N ALA A 24 -6.00 -9.75 -0.57
CA ALA A 24 -5.61 -11.15 -0.71
C ALA A 24 -6.84 -12.04 -1.01
N ALA A 25 -7.92 -11.90 -0.23
CA ALA A 25 -9.14 -12.67 -0.41
C ALA A 25 -9.83 -12.35 -1.75
N ALA A 26 -9.96 -11.08 -2.12
CA ALA A 26 -10.57 -10.67 -3.39
C ALA A 26 -9.76 -11.16 -4.60
N GLY A 27 -8.43 -11.14 -4.50
CA GLY A 27 -7.53 -11.71 -5.51
C GLY A 27 -7.66 -13.23 -5.63
N GLN A 28 -7.73 -13.95 -4.50
CA GLN A 28 -7.95 -15.40 -4.49
C GLN A 28 -9.31 -15.78 -5.09
N ALA A 29 -10.35 -14.97 -4.86
CA ALA A 29 -11.66 -15.16 -5.45
C ALA A 29 -11.76 -14.76 -6.94
N GLY A 30 -10.68 -14.22 -7.51
CA GLY A 30 -10.64 -13.76 -8.90
C GLY A 30 -11.46 -12.50 -9.18
N TRP A 31 -11.85 -11.74 -8.15
CA TRP A 31 -12.66 -10.53 -8.30
C TRP A 31 -11.85 -9.33 -8.78
N ILE A 32 -10.56 -9.33 -8.47
CA ILE A 32 -9.62 -8.26 -8.82
C ILE A 32 -8.27 -8.84 -9.24
N ASP A 33 -7.53 -8.07 -10.02
CA ASP A 33 -6.08 -8.28 -10.18
C ASP A 33 -5.39 -7.89 -8.87
N ARG A 34 -4.94 -8.90 -8.13
CA ARG A 34 -4.37 -8.73 -6.78
C ARG A 34 -3.13 -7.85 -6.79
N GLU A 35 -2.22 -8.07 -7.74
CA GLU A 35 -0.93 -7.40 -7.79
C GLU A 35 -1.11 -5.92 -8.15
N ARG A 36 -1.94 -5.64 -9.16
CA ARG A 36 -2.28 -4.26 -9.53
C ARG A 36 -3.01 -3.52 -8.42
N ALA A 37 -4.00 -4.16 -7.78
CA ALA A 37 -4.74 -3.56 -6.68
C ALA A 37 -3.86 -3.27 -5.45
N MET A 38 -2.98 -4.21 -5.08
CA MET A 38 -1.99 -4.01 -4.02
C MET A 38 -1.12 -2.78 -4.30
N MET A 39 -0.53 -2.69 -5.51
CA MET A 39 0.32 -1.57 -5.88
C MET A 39 -0.44 -0.25 -5.97
N GLU A 40 -1.70 -0.26 -6.40
CA GLU A 40 -2.55 0.92 -6.43
C GLU A 40 -2.83 1.47 -5.02
N VAL A 41 -3.06 0.60 -4.03
CA VAL A 41 -3.21 1.00 -2.63
C VAL A 41 -1.93 1.62 -2.08
N LEU A 42 -0.78 0.96 -2.26
CA LEU A 42 0.51 1.49 -1.77
C LEU A 42 0.86 2.83 -2.43
N THR A 43 0.63 2.96 -3.73
CA THR A 43 0.82 4.21 -4.47
C THR A 43 -0.12 5.30 -3.96
N SER A 44 -1.37 4.94 -3.63
CA SER A 44 -2.36 5.87 -3.08
C SER A 44 -1.97 6.37 -1.69
N ILE A 45 -1.40 5.51 -0.84
CA ILE A 45 -0.86 5.90 0.47
C ILE A 45 0.34 6.84 0.31
N LYS A 46 1.27 6.52 -0.60
CA LYS A 46 2.40 7.41 -0.92
C LYS A 46 1.90 8.79 -1.39
N ARG A 47 0.95 8.80 -2.33
CA ARG A 47 0.30 10.02 -2.84
C ARG A 47 -0.45 10.80 -1.76
N ALA A 48 -0.99 10.13 -0.74
CA ALA A 48 -1.67 10.77 0.39
C ALA A 48 -0.72 11.53 1.33
N GLY A 49 0.60 11.42 1.11
CA GLY A 49 1.65 12.17 1.80
C GLY A 49 2.47 11.35 2.80
N ALA A 50 2.43 10.01 2.74
CA ALA A 50 3.28 9.18 3.58
C ALA A 50 4.71 9.12 3.02
N ASP A 51 5.70 9.32 3.88
CA ASP A 51 7.11 9.14 3.55
C ASP A 51 7.51 7.66 3.64
N LEU A 52 6.99 6.97 4.66
CA LEU A 52 7.17 5.55 4.90
C LEU A 52 5.83 4.81 4.90
N ILE A 53 5.82 3.59 4.36
CA ILE A 53 4.66 2.71 4.40
C ILE A 53 5.06 1.42 5.13
N ILE A 54 4.36 1.12 6.21
CA ILE A 54 4.44 -0.17 6.89
C ILE A 54 3.34 -1.03 6.26
N THR A 55 3.67 -2.23 5.77
CA THR A 55 2.69 -3.11 5.12
C THR A 55 3.17 -4.56 5.15
N TYR A 56 2.22 -5.49 5.19
CA TYR A 56 2.48 -6.92 5.02
C TYR A 56 2.91 -7.28 3.60
N SER A 57 2.50 -6.49 2.61
CA SER A 57 2.85 -6.66 1.19
C SER A 57 4.25 -6.14 0.83
N ALA A 58 5.10 -5.80 1.80
CA ALA A 58 6.35 -5.10 1.54
C ALA A 58 7.30 -5.90 0.62
N ILE A 59 7.43 -7.21 0.87
CA ILE A 59 8.29 -8.09 0.06
C ILE A 59 7.72 -8.20 -1.37
N GLU A 60 6.42 -8.44 -1.49
CA GLU A 60 5.74 -8.59 -2.79
C GLU A 60 5.82 -7.30 -3.63
N ALA A 61 5.61 -6.14 -2.99
CA ALA A 61 5.75 -4.85 -3.65
C ALA A 61 7.20 -4.58 -4.09
N ALA A 62 8.19 -4.94 -3.27
CA ALA A 62 9.60 -4.80 -3.63
C ALA A 62 9.98 -5.69 -4.82
N GLU A 63 9.49 -6.93 -4.86
CA GLU A 63 9.67 -7.82 -6.01
C GLU A 63 8.98 -7.31 -7.27
N PHE A 64 7.80 -6.71 -7.14
CA PHE A 64 7.11 -6.13 -8.28
C PHE A 64 7.88 -4.94 -8.86
N ILE A 65 8.37 -4.05 -8.00
CA ILE A 65 9.16 -2.87 -8.40
C ILE A 65 10.49 -3.28 -9.05
N SER A 66 11.16 -4.33 -8.56
CA SER A 66 12.46 -4.75 -9.09
C SER A 66 12.39 -5.43 -10.46
N ARG A 67 11.19 -5.83 -10.92
CA ARG A 67 10.97 -6.42 -12.24
C ARG A 67 10.74 -5.39 -13.36
N GLY A 68 10.52 -4.11 -13.00
CA GLY A 68 10.37 -3.00 -13.94
C GLY A 68 11.68 -2.26 -14.20
#